data_AF-A0A563U2H7-F1
#
_entry.id   AF-A0A563U2H7-F1
#
_cell.length_a   1.000
_cell.length_b   1.000
_cell.length_c   1.000
_cell.angle_alpha   90.00
_cell.angle_beta   90.00
_cell.angle_gamma   90.00
#
_symmetry.space_group_name_H-M   'P 1'
#
loop_
_entity.id
_entity.type
_entity.pdbx_description
1 polymer ?
#
loop_
_entity_poly.entity_id
_entity_poly.type
_entity_poly.pdbx_seq_one_letter_code
_entity_poly.pdbx_strand_id
1 'polypeptide(L)'
;MKTLDEAQNVLLNVSDEQWLKLIEMLTYGVLELNARTLQKTEIMYSVGHYPAMHFRLTTILNDPNDRNDQPQVSGFRFAFDQDIDDDVYIEPLSSDGFWDDYLEKMGITHVFTSNEVGIRKLYRFINEELHLWDDRLFAKVERPVDDTWRTLFDLNSPPGQ
;
A
#
# COMPACT_ATOMS: atom_id res chain seq x y z
N MET A 1 -9.51 1.96 32.05
CA MET A 1 -9.02 0.73 31.41
C MET A 1 -8.30 1.19 30.15
N LYS A 2 -6.97 1.13 30.10
CA LYS A 2 -6.27 1.31 28.81
C LYS A 2 -6.56 0.03 28.05
N THR A 3 -7.30 0.09 26.95
CA THR A 3 -7.49 -1.08 26.09
C THR A 3 -6.10 -1.57 25.67
N LEU A 4 -5.90 -2.88 25.71
CA LEU A 4 -4.73 -3.51 25.12
C LEU A 4 -4.64 -3.24 23.60
N ASP A 5 -5.70 -2.71 22.97
CA ASP A 5 -5.85 -2.53 21.52
C ASP A 5 -4.84 -1.60 20.85
N GLU A 6 -4.16 -0.72 21.58
CA GLU A 6 -3.08 0.13 21.03
C GLU A 6 -1.68 -0.39 21.37
N ALA A 7 -1.57 -1.58 21.99
CA ALA A 7 -0.30 -2.26 22.20
C ALA A 7 0.25 -2.79 20.87
N GLN A 8 0.71 -1.84 20.05
CA GLN A 8 1.69 -1.99 18.98
C GLN A 8 1.29 -2.92 17.83
N ASN A 9 0.26 -2.53 17.08
CA ASN A 9 0.11 -3.03 15.72
C ASN A 9 1.41 -2.75 14.95
N VAL A 10 2.07 -3.83 14.49
CA VAL A 10 3.41 -3.78 13.89
C VAL A 10 3.46 -2.97 12.60
N LEU A 11 2.31 -2.79 11.92
CA LEU A 11 2.19 -1.94 10.74
C LEU A 11 2.55 -0.47 11.05
N LEU A 12 2.31 -0.01 12.29
CA LEU A 12 2.63 1.34 12.74
C LEU A 12 4.13 1.57 12.99
N ASN A 13 4.94 0.51 12.95
CA ASN A 13 6.39 0.57 13.10
C ASN A 13 7.13 0.55 11.75
N VAL A 14 6.42 0.43 10.63
CA VAL A 14 7.00 0.40 9.29
C VAL A 14 7.08 1.82 8.73
N SER A 15 8.29 2.22 8.35
CA SER A 15 8.59 3.54 7.78
C SER A 15 8.07 3.71 6.34
N ASP A 16 7.94 4.97 5.93
CA ASP A 16 7.58 5.35 4.56
C ASP A 16 8.50 4.75 3.51
N GLU A 17 9.82 4.70 3.80
CA GLU A 17 10.80 4.11 2.89
C GLU A 17 10.53 2.61 2.69
N GLN A 18 10.25 1.87 3.77
CA GLN A 18 9.91 0.45 3.71
C GLN A 18 8.59 0.23 2.95
N TRP A 19 7.60 1.10 3.15
CA TRP A 19 6.34 1.05 2.38
C TRP A 19 6.56 1.30 0.90
N LEU A 20 7.38 2.29 0.55
CA LEU A 20 7.72 2.59 -0.85
C LEU A 20 8.47 1.42 -1.51
N LYS A 21 9.40 0.77 -0.80
CA LYS A 21 10.07 -0.45 -1.28
C LYS A 21 9.08 -1.61 -1.53
N LEU A 22 8.07 -1.78 -0.66
CA LEU A 22 7.02 -2.76 -0.87
C LEU A 22 6.25 -2.46 -2.17
N ILE A 23 5.82 -1.21 -2.34
CA ILE A 23 5.09 -0.76 -3.53
C ILE A 23 5.92 -1.00 -4.79
N GLU A 24 7.19 -0.61 -4.78
CA GLU A 24 8.11 -0.83 -5.90
C GLU A 24 8.18 -2.33 -6.23
N MET A 25 8.39 -3.19 -5.23
CA MET A 25 8.44 -4.63 -5.43
C MET A 25 7.14 -5.19 -6.05
N LEU A 26 5.98 -4.74 -5.57
CA LEU A 26 4.68 -5.20 -6.05
C LEU A 26 4.36 -4.69 -7.47
N THR A 27 4.81 -3.48 -7.81
CA THR A 27 4.35 -2.77 -9.00
C THR A 27 5.34 -2.75 -10.15
N TYR A 28 6.64 -3.02 -9.91
CA TYR A 28 7.72 -2.88 -10.90
C TYR A 28 7.37 -3.49 -12.28
N GLY A 29 7.03 -4.78 -12.31
CA GLY A 29 6.71 -5.47 -13.57
C GLY A 29 5.38 -5.01 -14.19
N VAL A 30 4.37 -4.70 -13.38
CA VAL A 30 3.04 -4.29 -13.88
C VAL A 30 3.10 -2.92 -14.54
N LEU A 31 3.81 -1.96 -13.94
CA LEU A 31 3.92 -0.62 -14.50
C LEU A 31 4.69 -0.63 -15.82
N GLU A 32 5.79 -1.39 -15.89
CA GLU A 32 6.57 -1.55 -17.12
C GLU A 32 5.75 -2.20 -18.24
N LEU A 33 5.07 -3.31 -17.95
CA LEU A 33 4.26 -4.04 -18.94
C LEU A 33 3.08 -3.22 -19.49
N ASN A 34 2.54 -2.30 -18.69
CA ASN A 34 1.42 -1.46 -19.09
C ASN A 34 1.87 -0.07 -19.57
N ALA A 35 3.18 0.14 -19.80
CA ALA A 35 3.77 1.41 -20.21
C ALA A 35 3.33 2.59 -19.32
N ARG A 36 3.35 2.44 -18.00
CA ARG A 36 2.87 3.47 -17.06
C ARG A 36 3.98 3.98 -16.15
N THR A 37 3.86 5.24 -15.77
CA THR A 37 4.69 5.85 -14.71
C THR A 37 3.87 5.98 -13.43
N LEU A 38 4.46 5.59 -12.30
CA LEU A 38 3.93 5.93 -10.98
C LEU A 38 4.12 7.42 -10.71
N GLN A 39 3.01 8.15 -10.62
CA GLN A 39 3.01 9.57 -10.38
C GLN A 39 2.88 9.89 -8.89
N LYS A 40 1.97 9.20 -8.20
CA LYS A 40 1.67 9.45 -6.79
C LYS A 40 1.39 8.14 -6.05
N THR A 41 1.91 8.05 -4.84
CA THR A 41 1.54 7.04 -3.85
C THR A 41 0.91 7.73 -2.66
N GLU A 42 -0.25 7.24 -2.25
CA GLU A 42 -0.90 7.61 -1.00
C GLU A 42 -1.12 6.38 -0.15
N ILE A 43 -1.13 6.58 1.17
CA ILE A 43 -1.33 5.55 2.16
C ILE A 43 -2.36 6.00 3.19
N MET A 44 -3.17 5.06 3.68
CA MET A 44 -4.12 5.27 4.76
C MET A 44 -4.06 4.08 5.72
N TYR A 45 -3.92 4.35 7.02
CA TYR A 45 -4.12 3.33 8.04
C TYR A 45 -5.61 3.30 8.42
N SER A 46 -6.21 2.12 8.38
CA SER A 46 -7.60 1.94 8.80
C SER A 46 -7.66 1.03 10.01
N VAL A 47 -8.42 1.43 11.03
CA VAL A 47 -8.60 0.76 12.34
C VAL A 47 -9.89 -0.04 12.41
N GLY A 48 -10.38 -0.54 11.27
CA GLY A 48 -11.57 -1.39 11.20
C GLY A 48 -11.41 -2.73 11.95
N HIS A 49 -12.28 -3.70 11.66
CA HIS A 49 -12.24 -5.01 12.33
C HIS A 49 -10.86 -5.70 12.25
N TYR A 50 -10.13 -5.45 11.16
CA TYR A 50 -8.73 -5.84 10.98
C TYR A 50 -7.92 -4.62 10.53
N PRO A 51 -6.96 -4.13 11.35
CA PRO A 51 -6.16 -2.98 10.96
C PRO A 51 -5.35 -3.25 9.69
N ALA A 52 -5.30 -2.27 8.80
CA ALA A 52 -4.65 -2.43 7.51
C ALA A 52 -4.11 -1.11 6.95
N MET A 53 -3.03 -1.21 6.18
CA MET A 53 -2.54 -0.14 5.33
C MET A 53 -3.19 -0.26 3.95
N HIS A 54 -3.90 0.77 3.53
CA HIS A 54 -4.45 0.89 2.18
C HIS A 54 -3.53 1.78 1.37
N PHE A 55 -3.31 1.42 0.11
CA PHE A 55 -2.45 2.15 -0.81
C PHE A 55 -3.24 2.58 -2.04
N ARG A 56 -3.01 3.81 -2.48
CA ARG A 56 -3.44 4.32 -3.79
C ARG A 56 -2.24 4.69 -4.62
N LEU A 57 -2.26 4.24 -5.85
CA LEU A 57 -1.22 4.41 -6.83
C LEU A 57 -1.83 5.11 -8.03
N THR A 58 -1.51 6.39 -8.18
CA THR A 58 -1.89 7.16 -9.35
C THR A 58 -0.83 6.99 -10.41
N THR A 59 -1.25 6.53 -11.58
CA THR A 59 -0.36 6.29 -12.72
C THR A 59 -0.84 7.01 -13.96
N ILE A 60 0.11 7.41 -14.81
CA ILE A 60 -0.13 8.00 -16.12
C ILE A 60 0.40 7.04 -17.18
N LEU A 61 -0.33 6.92 -18.29
CA LEU A 61 0.10 6.18 -19.46
C LEU A 61 1.24 6.93 -20.18
N ASN A 62 2.33 6.23 -20.48
CA ASN A 62 3.48 6.74 -21.20
C ASN A 62 3.46 6.32 -22.68
N ASP A 63 2.29 6.22 -23.30
CA ASP A 63 2.20 5.92 -24.73
C ASP A 63 2.06 7.22 -25.53
N PRO A 64 3.09 7.65 -26.29
CA PRO A 64 2.99 8.84 -27.12
C PRO A 64 1.94 8.73 -28.25
N ASN A 65 1.40 7.54 -28.51
CA ASN A 65 0.37 7.30 -29.53
C ASN A 65 -1.05 7.24 -28.94
N ASP A 66 -1.19 7.00 -27.63
CA ASP A 66 -2.47 6.97 -26.94
C ASP A 66 -2.70 8.33 -26.27
N ARG A 67 -3.74 9.04 -26.69
CA ARG A 67 -4.10 10.36 -26.13
C ARG A 67 -4.88 10.25 -24.81
N ASN A 68 -4.91 9.07 -24.21
CA ASN A 68 -5.57 8.88 -22.93
C ASN A 68 -4.65 9.31 -21.78
N ASP A 69 -4.52 10.63 -21.63
CA ASP A 69 -3.74 11.29 -20.58
C ASP A 69 -4.39 11.21 -19.20
N GLN A 70 -5.52 10.48 -19.06
CA GLN A 70 -6.27 10.43 -17.81
C GLN A 70 -5.51 9.61 -16.76
N PRO A 71 -5.22 10.18 -15.58
CA PRO A 71 -4.65 9.44 -14.47
C PRO A 71 -5.57 8.28 -14.09
N GLN A 72 -4.98 7.12 -13.87
CA GLN A 72 -5.69 5.97 -13.33
C GLN A 72 -5.18 5.66 -11.93
N VAL A 73 -6.12 5.37 -11.05
CA VAL A 73 -5.85 5.09 -9.65
C VAL A 73 -6.17 3.63 -9.38
N SER A 74 -5.14 2.90 -8.98
CA SER A 74 -5.23 1.52 -8.52
C SER A 74 -4.74 1.44 -7.08
N GLY A 75 -4.91 0.30 -6.44
CA GLY A 75 -4.50 0.18 -5.05
C GLY A 75 -4.49 -1.25 -4.54
N PHE A 76 -3.95 -1.41 -3.35
CA PHE A 76 -3.97 -2.67 -2.63
C PHE A 76 -4.11 -2.41 -1.13
N ARG A 77 -4.61 -3.42 -0.43
CA ARG A 77 -4.67 -3.49 1.03
C ARG A 77 -3.54 -4.40 1.50
N PHE A 78 -2.79 -3.95 2.51
CA PHE A 78 -1.83 -4.74 3.26
C PHE A 78 -2.33 -4.85 4.70
N ALA A 79 -2.69 -6.06 5.13
CA ALA A 79 -3.13 -6.33 6.49
C ALA A 79 -2.22 -7.35 7.16
N PHE A 80 -2.15 -7.26 8.48
CA PHE A 80 -1.42 -8.19 9.32
C PHE A 80 -2.33 -8.62 10.46
N ASP A 81 -2.60 -9.92 10.54
CA ASP A 81 -3.44 -10.51 11.57
C ASP A 81 -2.56 -11.03 12.71
N GLN A 82 -2.60 -10.34 13.85
CA GLN A 82 -1.87 -10.73 15.06
C GLN A 82 -2.62 -11.78 15.90
N ASP A 83 -3.91 -11.98 15.62
CA ASP A 83 -4.77 -12.87 16.39
C ASP A 83 -4.78 -14.30 15.82
N ILE A 84 -4.51 -14.45 14.52
CA ILE A 84 -4.53 -15.73 13.79
C ILE A 84 -3.22 -15.90 13.01
N ASP A 85 -2.35 -16.78 13.52
CA ASP A 85 -1.14 -17.30 12.86
C ASP A 85 -0.10 -16.27 12.33
N ASP A 86 -0.19 -15.00 12.75
CA ASP A 86 0.70 -13.90 12.30
C ASP A 86 0.73 -13.75 10.77
N ASP A 87 -0.44 -13.82 10.14
CA ASP A 87 -0.59 -13.86 8.69
C ASP A 87 -0.58 -12.47 8.05
N VAL A 88 0.05 -12.39 6.86
CA VAL A 88 0.09 -11.20 6.01
C VAL A 88 -0.85 -11.36 4.83
N TYR A 89 -1.74 -10.39 4.65
CA TYR A 89 -2.68 -10.34 3.52
C TYR A 89 -2.34 -9.16 2.62
N ILE A 90 -2.12 -9.45 1.32
CA ILE A 90 -1.94 -8.42 0.29
C ILE A 90 -3.01 -8.63 -0.77
N GLU A 91 -3.95 -7.70 -0.85
CA GLU A 91 -5.16 -7.86 -1.67
C GLU A 91 -5.30 -6.65 -2.62
N PRO A 92 -5.47 -6.87 -3.92
CA PRO A 92 -5.76 -5.77 -4.83
C PRO A 92 -7.14 -5.17 -4.49
N LEU A 93 -7.24 -3.84 -4.49
CA LEU A 93 -8.51 -3.14 -4.36
C LEU A 93 -9.29 -3.31 -5.68
N SER A 94 -10.11 -4.36 -5.74
CA SER A 94 -10.83 -4.80 -6.93
C SER A 94 -12.21 -5.34 -6.55
N SER A 95 -13.10 -5.46 -7.55
CA SER A 95 -14.46 -5.96 -7.36
C SER A 95 -14.53 -7.45 -6.97
N ASP A 96 -13.41 -8.17 -7.04
CA ASP A 96 -13.34 -9.57 -6.59
C ASP A 96 -13.33 -9.69 -5.05
N GLY A 97 -12.87 -8.65 -4.34
CA GLY A 97 -12.76 -8.62 -2.88
C GLY A 97 -13.53 -7.50 -2.19
N PHE A 98 -13.93 -6.46 -2.94
CA PHE A 98 -14.53 -5.24 -2.37
C PHE A 98 -15.78 -4.83 -3.14
N TRP A 99 -16.73 -4.22 -2.44
CA TRP A 99 -17.93 -3.62 -3.02
C TRP A 99 -17.59 -2.40 -3.88
N ASP A 100 -18.31 -2.18 -4.97
CA ASP A 100 -18.06 -1.05 -5.90
C ASP A 100 -18.14 0.31 -5.20
N ASP A 101 -19.14 0.54 -4.34
CA ASP A 101 -19.27 1.78 -3.56
C ASP A 101 -18.05 2.04 -2.66
N TYR A 102 -17.42 0.97 -2.15
CA TYR A 102 -16.20 1.08 -1.36
C TYR A 102 -15.01 1.46 -2.24
N LEU A 103 -14.88 0.85 -3.42
CA LEU A 103 -13.82 1.16 -4.38
C LEU A 103 -13.94 2.62 -4.87
N GLU A 104 -15.16 3.09 -5.15
CA GLU A 104 -15.43 4.49 -5.49
C GLU A 104 -15.06 5.42 -4.35
N LYS A 105 -15.45 5.10 -3.10
CA LYS A 105 -15.05 5.86 -1.91
C LYS A 105 -13.53 5.92 -1.73
N MET A 106 -12.83 4.83 -2.05
CA MET A 106 -11.37 4.78 -2.03
C MET A 106 -10.74 5.52 -3.22
N GLY A 107 -11.52 5.94 -4.22
CA GLY A 107 -11.04 6.65 -5.40
C GLY A 107 -10.34 5.73 -6.41
N ILE A 108 -10.64 4.43 -6.38
CA ILE A 108 -10.09 3.45 -7.31
C ILE A 108 -10.83 3.56 -8.64
N THR A 109 -10.10 3.81 -9.72
CA THR A 109 -10.65 3.94 -11.08
C THR A 109 -10.17 2.82 -12.02
N HIS A 110 -9.16 2.07 -11.60
CA HIS A 110 -8.58 0.99 -12.38
C HIS A 110 -8.05 -0.12 -11.47
N VAL A 111 -8.06 -1.35 -11.96
CA VAL A 111 -7.49 -2.50 -11.26
C VAL A 111 -6.22 -2.92 -11.98
N PHE A 112 -5.09 -2.92 -11.29
CA PHE A 112 -3.91 -3.61 -11.80
C PHE A 112 -4.19 -5.11 -11.82
N THR A 113 -4.02 -5.74 -12.98
CA THR A 113 -3.89 -7.20 -13.03
C THR A 113 -2.72 -7.59 -12.12
N SER A 114 -2.97 -8.50 -11.20
CA SER A 114 -2.02 -8.88 -10.15
C SER A 114 -0.66 -9.22 -10.74
N ASN A 115 0.40 -8.63 -10.19
CA ASN A 115 1.75 -9.06 -10.48
C ASN A 115 2.03 -10.40 -9.77
N GLU A 116 2.65 -11.36 -10.44
CA GLU A 116 3.19 -12.54 -9.78
C GLU A 116 4.50 -12.18 -9.06
N VAL A 117 4.39 -11.46 -7.94
CA VAL A 117 5.54 -11.40 -7.02
C VAL A 117 5.70 -12.79 -6.42
N GLY A 118 6.79 -13.46 -6.77
CA GLY A 118 7.07 -14.79 -6.25
C GLY A 118 7.02 -14.80 -4.72
N ILE A 119 6.19 -15.69 -4.15
CA ILE A 119 5.88 -15.73 -2.72
C ILE A 119 7.13 -15.78 -1.83
N ARG A 120 8.20 -16.46 -2.27
CA ARG A 120 9.50 -16.51 -1.58
C ARG A 120 10.19 -15.15 -1.50
N LYS A 121 10.08 -14.33 -2.55
CA LYS A 121 10.64 -12.96 -2.58
C LYS A 121 9.87 -12.07 -1.61
N LEU A 122 8.54 -12.19 -1.61
CA LEU A 122 7.67 -11.44 -0.70
C LEU A 122 7.96 -11.77 0.77
N TYR A 123 7.97 -13.06 1.14
CA TYR A 123 8.29 -13.47 2.52
C TYR A 123 9.69 -13.02 2.95
N ARG A 124 10.68 -13.12 2.07
CA ARG A 124 12.03 -12.64 2.37
C ARG A 124 12.02 -11.14 2.64
N PHE A 125 11.36 -10.36 1.80
CA PHE A 125 11.25 -8.92 1.96
C PHE A 125 10.53 -8.53 3.26
N ILE A 126 9.42 -9.20 3.60
CA ILE A 126 8.71 -8.91 4.86
C ILE A 126 9.62 -9.21 6.06
N ASN A 127 10.37 -10.31 6.02
CA ASN A 127 11.22 -10.73 7.13
C ASN A 127 12.52 -9.91 7.25
N GLU A 128 13.17 -9.58 6.14
CA GLU A 128 14.49 -8.94 6.12
C GLU A 128 14.43 -7.41 6.03
N GLU A 129 13.33 -6.84 5.51
CA GLU A 129 13.19 -5.39 5.33
C GLU A 129 12.08 -4.79 6.20
N LEU A 130 10.91 -5.42 6.33
CA LEU A 130 9.79 -4.86 7.12
C LEU A 130 9.87 -5.21 8.61
N HIS A 131 10.42 -6.38 8.94
CA HIS A 131 10.56 -6.88 10.32
C HIS A 131 9.22 -6.94 11.09
N LEU A 132 8.12 -7.33 10.43
CA LEU A 132 6.79 -7.37 11.06
C LEU A 132 6.68 -8.34 12.24
N TRP A 133 7.47 -9.42 12.23
CA TRP A 133 7.48 -10.45 13.28
C TRP A 133 8.56 -10.23 14.35
N ASP A 134 9.36 -9.17 14.24
CA ASP A 134 10.43 -8.93 15.21
C ASP A 134 9.81 -8.35 16.50
N ASP A 135 10.18 -8.92 17.66
CA ASP A 135 9.85 -8.40 19.00
C ASP A 135 10.48 -7.01 19.30
N ARG A 136 11.10 -6.38 18.30
CA ARG A 136 11.86 -5.15 18.43
C ARG A 136 11.00 -3.96 18.07
N LEU A 137 10.96 -2.98 18.95
CA LEU A 137 10.38 -1.68 18.65
C LEU A 137 11.33 -0.88 17.77
N PHE A 138 11.01 -0.83 16.48
CA PHE A 138 11.72 0.03 15.54
C PHE A 138 11.39 1.51 15.76
N ALA A 139 12.19 2.38 15.16
CA ALA A 139 12.18 3.82 15.39
C ALA A 139 10.77 4.43 15.33
N LYS A 140 10.52 5.51 16.11
CA LYS A 140 9.25 6.23 16.07
C LYS A 140 8.99 6.75 14.65
N VAL A 141 8.22 5.99 13.88
CA VAL A 141 7.63 6.40 12.60
C VAL A 141 6.56 7.44 12.90
N GLU A 142 6.32 8.36 11.96
CA GLU A 142 5.16 9.23 12.02
C GLU A 142 3.90 8.36 12.02
N ARG A 143 3.14 8.42 13.13
CA ARG A 143 1.89 7.65 13.21
C ARG A 143 0.89 8.26 12.24
N PRO A 144 0.33 7.48 11.30
CA PRO A 144 -0.74 7.96 10.44
C PRO A 144 -1.95 8.36 11.28
N VAL A 145 -2.69 9.36 10.81
CA VAL A 145 -4.02 9.66 11.33
C VAL A 145 -4.99 8.64 10.75
N ASP A 146 -5.76 7.98 11.61
CA ASP A 146 -6.71 6.95 11.21
C ASP A 146 -7.67 7.44 10.12
N ASP A 147 -7.93 6.56 9.16
CA ASP A 147 -8.85 6.75 8.03
C ASP A 147 -8.59 8.04 7.22
N THR A 148 -7.35 8.55 7.26
CA THR A 148 -6.91 9.73 6.52
C THR A 148 -5.82 9.36 5.52
N TRP A 149 -6.04 9.72 4.26
CA TRP A 149 -5.04 9.57 3.21
C TRP A 149 -3.90 10.57 3.40
N ARG A 150 -2.66 10.06 3.39
CA ARG A 150 -1.45 10.88 3.29
C ARG A 150 -0.62 10.49 2.07
N THR A 151 0.08 11.46 1.50
CA THR A 151 0.97 11.22 0.36
C THR A 151 2.30 10.66 0.87
N LEU A 152 2.73 9.52 0.35
CA LEU A 152 4.09 8.96 0.57
C LEU A 152 5.08 9.44 -0.47
N PHE A 153 4.62 9.56 -1.71
CA PHE A 153 5.43 9.93 -2.85
C PHE A 153 4.57 10.68 -3.84
N ASP A 154 5.12 11.74 -4.42
CA ASP A 154 4.49 12.47 -5.52
C ASP A 154 5.61 13.04 -6.40
N LEU A 155 5.66 12.55 -7.64
CA LEU A 155 6.63 12.94 -8.65
C LEU A 155 6.55 14.44 -8.99
N ASN A 156 5.38 15.06 -8.79
CA ASN A 156 5.13 16.47 -9.09
C ASN A 156 5.15 17.37 -7.84
N SER A 157 5.50 16.83 -6.67
CA SER A 157 5.62 17.67 -5.47
C SER A 157 6.73 18.72 -5.68
N PRO A 158 6.47 20.00 -5.37
CA PRO A 158 7.53 21.01 -5.35
C PRO A 158 8.63 20.55 -4.38
N PRO A 159 9.91 20.80 -4.65
CA PRO A 159 10.96 20.48 -3.70
C PRO A 159 10.77 21.30 -2.41
N GLY A 160 10.36 20.62 -1.33
CA GLY A 160 10.31 21.14 0.03
C GLY A 160 9.15 22.11 0.32
N GLN A 161 8.17 21.64 1.09
CA GLN A 161 7.45 22.48 2.05
C GLN A 161 7.68 21.95 3.45
#